data_AF-A0A2V7ULP8-F1
#
_entry.id   AF-A0A2V7ULP8-F1
#
_cell.length_a   1.000
_cell.length_b   1.000
_cell.length_c   1.000
_cell.angle_alpha   90.00
_cell.angle_beta   90.00
_cell.angle_gamma   90.00
#
_symmetry.space_group_name_H-M   'P 1'
#
loop_
_entity.id
_entity.type
_entity.pdbx_description
1 polymer ?
#
loop_
_entity_poly.entity_id
_entity_poly.type
_entity_poly.pdbx_seq_one_letter_code
_entity_poly.pdbx_strand_id
1 'polypeptide(L)'
;MEARDQGQVGAFTRPMEKAREGRGRRAPRLAVELPGSLVSRRSRAVTVVDLSLTGCLVRGDAALDTDQVLDLRTELDSAPFTAKVRVTESYLDGSAGSAASPRYLTGLAFLGLQAQEEARLRRFLDEERRRRRGADTPSR
;
A
#
# COMPACT_ATOMS: atom_id res chain seq x y z
N MET A 1 -34.61 40.28 -26.33
CA MET A 1 -34.39 39.03 -27.08
C MET A 1 -32.94 38.66 -26.86
N GLU A 2 -32.73 37.48 -26.27
CA GLU A 2 -31.47 36.73 -26.10
C GLU A 2 -30.29 37.37 -25.34
N ALA A 3 -30.21 36.96 -24.07
CA ALA A 3 -28.98 36.78 -23.31
C ALA A 3 -28.11 35.68 -23.94
N ARG A 4 -26.79 35.88 -24.01
CA ARG A 4 -25.79 34.80 -24.04
C ARG A 4 -24.58 35.19 -23.21
N ASP A 5 -24.68 34.79 -21.95
CA ASP A 5 -23.62 34.31 -21.08
C ASP A 5 -22.54 33.54 -21.87
N GLN A 6 -21.27 33.95 -21.76
CA GLN A 6 -20.13 33.09 -22.11
C GLN A 6 -19.14 33.16 -20.96
N GLY A 7 -19.27 32.13 -20.13
CA GLY A 7 -18.49 31.88 -18.93
C GLY A 7 -16.99 31.89 -19.16
N GLN A 8 -16.35 32.66 -18.30
CA GLN A 8 -14.93 32.63 -17.97
C GLN A 8 -14.51 31.20 -17.63
N VAL A 9 -13.70 30.57 -18.48
CA VAL A 9 -13.04 29.29 -18.17
C VAL A 9 -11.95 29.54 -17.12
N GLY A 10 -12.36 29.51 -15.85
CA GLY A 10 -11.45 29.49 -14.72
C GLY A 10 -10.55 28.26 -14.82
N ALA A 11 -9.25 28.49 -15.03
CA ALA A 11 -8.23 27.47 -14.86
C ALA A 11 -8.28 26.97 -13.41
N PHE A 12 -8.92 25.82 -13.17
CA PHE A 12 -8.82 25.10 -11.91
C PHE A 12 -7.47 24.42 -11.80
N THR A 13 -6.38 25.18 -11.82
CA THR A 13 -5.13 24.75 -11.20
C THR A 13 -5.33 24.88 -9.70
N ARG A 14 -5.92 23.85 -9.08
CA ARG A 14 -5.74 23.67 -7.64
C ARG A 14 -4.23 23.54 -7.45
N PRO A 15 -3.54 24.45 -6.74
CA PRO A 15 -2.17 24.20 -6.39
C PRO A 15 -2.16 22.89 -5.60
N MET A 16 -1.41 21.89 -6.09
CA MET A 16 -1.03 20.77 -5.23
C MET A 16 -0.32 21.41 -4.04
N GLU A 17 -1.04 21.55 -2.93
CA GLU A 17 -0.46 21.91 -1.65
C GLU A 17 0.70 20.94 -1.48
N LYS A 18 1.93 21.49 -1.50
CA LYS A 18 3.14 20.72 -1.26
C LYS A 18 2.84 19.83 -0.07
N ALA A 19 2.99 18.52 -0.27
CA ALA A 19 2.76 17.53 0.77
C ALA A 19 3.39 18.07 2.05
N ARG A 20 2.55 18.45 3.02
CA ARG A 20 3.02 18.93 4.31
C ARG A 20 4.04 17.90 4.75
N GLU A 21 5.25 18.35 5.09
CA GLU A 21 6.26 17.52 5.73
C GLU A 21 5.64 17.01 7.04
N GLY A 22 4.85 15.94 6.92
CA GLY A 22 4.23 15.29 8.03
C GLY A 22 5.38 14.78 8.88
N ARG A 23 5.30 15.07 10.19
CA ARG A 23 5.94 14.29 11.26
C ARG A 23 6.31 12.91 10.71
N GLY A 24 7.61 12.66 10.59
CA GLY A 24 8.14 11.47 9.92
C GLY A 24 7.33 10.22 10.26
N ARG A 25 7.12 9.37 9.25
CA ARG A 25 6.29 8.16 9.38
C ARG A 25 6.64 7.41 10.68
N ARG A 26 5.62 7.06 11.47
CA ARG A 26 5.75 6.39 12.78
C ARG A 26 6.52 5.06 12.70
N ALA A 27 6.55 4.41 11.55
CA ALA A 27 7.33 3.22 11.29
C ALA A 27 7.99 3.29 9.89
N PRO A 28 9.27 2.91 9.73
CA PRO A 28 9.91 2.80 8.44
C PRO A 28 9.23 1.71 7.59
N ARG A 29 8.83 2.07 6.36
CA ARG A 29 8.29 1.12 5.36
C ARG A 29 9.43 0.53 4.54
N LEU A 30 9.34 -0.76 4.26
CA LEU A 30 10.25 -1.50 3.41
C LEU A 30 9.51 -1.87 2.11
N ALA A 31 10.04 -1.47 0.96
CA ALA A 31 9.52 -1.93 -0.33
C ALA A 31 9.73 -3.44 -0.46
N VAL A 32 8.71 -4.22 -0.82
CA VAL A 32 8.80 -5.68 -0.98
C VAL A 32 7.96 -6.08 -2.20
N GLU A 33 8.05 -7.34 -2.65
CA GLU A 33 7.10 -7.89 -3.61
C GLU A 33 6.72 -9.29 -3.14
N LEU A 34 5.61 -9.39 -2.42
CA LEU A 34 5.13 -10.65 -1.86
C LEU A 34 3.74 -10.99 -2.43
N PRO A 35 3.52 -12.22 -2.92
CA PRO A 35 2.18 -12.66 -3.28
C PRO A 35 1.31 -12.77 -2.02
N GLY A 36 0.07 -12.32 -2.11
CA GLY A 36 -0.87 -12.40 -1.01
C GLY A 36 -2.32 -12.47 -1.45
N SER A 37 -3.21 -12.52 -0.46
CA SER A 37 -4.64 -12.43 -0.68
C SER A 37 -5.32 -11.59 0.39
N LEU A 38 -6.36 -10.88 -0.02
CA LEU A 38 -7.31 -10.22 0.88
C LEU A 38 -8.57 -11.06 0.95
N VAL A 39 -8.95 -11.43 2.17
CA VAL A 39 -10.07 -12.34 2.44
C VAL A 39 -11.16 -11.60 3.20
N SER A 40 -12.38 -11.70 2.66
CA SER A 40 -13.63 -11.39 3.35
C SER A 40 -14.64 -12.51 3.04
N ARG A 41 -15.79 -12.20 2.43
CA ARG A 41 -16.70 -13.20 1.83
C ARG A 41 -16.11 -13.83 0.57
N ARG A 42 -15.19 -13.13 -0.10
CA ARG A 42 -14.45 -13.60 -1.27
C ARG A 42 -12.96 -13.39 -1.03
N SER A 43 -12.14 -14.24 -1.64
CA SER A 43 -10.69 -14.07 -1.68
C SER A 43 -10.31 -13.30 -2.95
N ARG A 44 -9.39 -12.33 -2.82
CA ARG A 44 -8.83 -11.57 -3.94
C ARG A 44 -7.32 -11.65 -3.88
N ALA A 45 -6.69 -12.00 -5.00
CA ALA A 45 -5.24 -12.00 -5.11
C ALA A 45 -4.70 -10.56 -5.10
N VAL A 46 -3.61 -10.33 -4.39
CA VAL A 46 -2.92 -9.05 -4.33
C VAL A 46 -1.40 -9.25 -4.29
N THR A 47 -0.65 -8.20 -4.57
CA THR A 47 0.79 -8.15 -4.30
C THR A 47 1.04 -7.16 -3.17
N VAL A 48 1.71 -7.57 -2.09
CA VAL A 48 2.20 -6.65 -1.06
C VAL A 48 3.44 -5.96 -1.63
N VAL A 49 3.39 -4.64 -1.77
CA VAL A 49 4.44 -3.83 -2.42
C VAL A 49 5.24 -3.00 -1.42
N ASP A 50 4.67 -2.71 -0.26
CA ASP A 50 5.40 -2.17 0.88
C ASP A 50 4.91 -2.80 2.19
N LEU A 51 5.78 -2.87 3.18
CA LEU A 51 5.47 -3.44 4.48
C LEU A 51 6.11 -2.64 5.62
N SER A 52 5.40 -2.51 6.72
CA SER A 52 5.87 -1.91 7.98
C SER A 52 5.24 -2.63 9.17
N LEU A 53 5.69 -2.31 10.39
CA LEU A 53 5.10 -2.89 11.60
C LEU A 53 3.62 -2.55 11.81
N THR A 54 3.14 -1.46 11.22
CA THR A 54 1.76 -0.96 11.45
C THR A 54 0.82 -1.18 10.27
N GLY A 55 1.32 -1.70 9.15
CA GLY A 55 0.53 -1.84 7.93
C GLY A 55 1.37 -2.06 6.69
N CYS A 56 0.72 -2.07 5.54
CA CYS A 56 1.32 -2.32 4.24
C CYS A 56 0.60 -1.55 3.13
N LEU A 57 1.21 -1.55 1.95
CA LEU A 57 0.58 -1.17 0.70
C LEU A 57 0.47 -2.41 -0.17
N VAL A 58 -0.70 -2.58 -0.79
CA VAL A 58 -0.94 -3.68 -1.72
C VAL A 58 -1.34 -3.17 -3.08
N ARG A 59 -1.01 -3.95 -4.11
CA ARG A 59 -1.49 -3.78 -5.47
C ARG A 59 -2.53 -4.84 -5.80
N GLY A 60 -3.64 -4.44 -6.41
CA GLY A 60 -4.73 -5.34 -6.82
C GLY A 60 -5.44 -4.86 -8.10
N ASP A 61 -6.48 -5.60 -8.51
CA ASP A 61 -7.26 -5.37 -9.73
C ASP A 61 -8.59 -4.60 -9.49
N ALA A 62 -8.91 -4.32 -8.23
CA ALA A 62 -10.13 -3.65 -7.85
C ALA A 62 -9.89 -2.60 -6.76
N ALA A 63 -10.66 -1.51 -6.82
CA ALA A 63 -10.76 -0.57 -5.72
C ALA A 63 -11.31 -1.26 -4.47
N LEU A 64 -10.89 -0.76 -3.31
CA LEU A 64 -11.40 -1.19 -2.01
C LEU A 64 -11.96 0.02 -1.27
N ASP A 65 -13.07 -0.21 -0.56
CA ASP A 65 -13.74 0.84 0.19
C ASP A 65 -12.90 1.24 1.41
N THR A 66 -12.81 2.55 1.66
CA THR A 66 -12.14 3.06 2.87
C THR A 66 -12.85 2.52 4.11
N ASP A 67 -12.07 2.26 5.16
CA ASP A 67 -12.51 1.64 6.41
C ASP A 67 -13.01 0.19 6.32
N GLN A 68 -12.99 -0.42 5.13
CA GLN A 68 -13.28 -1.85 4.98
C GLN A 68 -12.28 -2.69 5.79
N VAL A 69 -12.79 -3.67 6.55
CA VAL A 69 -11.98 -4.61 7.32
C VAL A 69 -11.88 -5.95 6.60
N LEU A 70 -10.65 -6.42 6.41
CA LEU A 70 -10.32 -7.64 5.67
C LEU A 70 -9.27 -8.44 6.46
N ASP A 71 -9.06 -9.70 6.09
CA ASP A 71 -7.90 -10.46 6.55
C ASP A 71 -6.88 -10.52 5.40
N LEU A 72 -5.67 -9.99 5.63
CA LEU A 72 -4.52 -10.15 4.75
C LEU A 72 -3.85 -11.49 5.05
N ARG A 73 -3.58 -12.27 4.00
CA ARG A 73 -2.77 -13.49 4.05
C ARG A 73 -1.62 -13.38 3.06
N THR A 74 -0.41 -13.65 3.53
CA THR A 74 0.82 -13.69 2.72
C THR A 74 1.80 -14.64 3.39
N GLU A 75 2.98 -14.81 2.81
CA GLU A 75 4.11 -15.47 3.46
C GLU A 75 5.21 -14.47 3.79
N LEU A 76 5.88 -14.67 4.93
CA LEU A 76 7.09 -13.98 5.35
C LEU A 76 8.17 -15.04 5.61
N ASP A 77 9.27 -14.99 4.84
CA ASP A 77 10.31 -16.03 4.83
C ASP A 77 9.71 -17.46 4.72
N SER A 78 8.82 -17.66 3.74
CA SER A 78 8.11 -18.93 3.48
C SER A 78 7.21 -19.44 4.63
N ALA A 79 6.99 -18.64 5.66
CA ALA A 79 6.05 -18.95 6.72
C ALA A 79 4.75 -18.16 6.55
N PRO A 80 3.58 -18.76 6.79
CA PRO A 80 2.31 -18.06 6.73
C PRO A 80 2.30 -16.85 7.67
N PHE A 81 1.74 -15.75 7.18
CA PHE A 81 1.46 -14.55 7.95
C PHE A 81 0.01 -14.11 7.71
N THR A 82 -0.71 -13.82 8.79
CA THR A 82 -2.09 -13.35 8.72
C THR A 82 -2.29 -12.11 9.60
N ALA A 83 -2.93 -11.09 9.04
CA ALA A 83 -3.23 -9.86 9.76
C ALA A 83 -4.65 -9.37 9.44
N LYS A 84 -5.40 -9.00 10.47
CA LYS A 84 -6.64 -8.24 10.26
C LYS A 84 -6.28 -6.79 9.93
N VAL A 85 -6.76 -6.31 8.79
CA VAL A 85 -6.43 -5.01 8.21
C VAL A 85 -7.66 -4.14 8.06
N ARG A 86 -7.47 -2.82 8.15
CA ARG A 86 -8.43 -1.81 7.70
C ARG A 86 -7.86 -1.08 6.49
N VAL A 87 -8.69 -0.90 5.46
CA VAL A 87 -8.35 -0.08 4.31
C VAL A 87 -8.29 1.39 4.74
N THR A 88 -7.15 2.04 4.51
CA THR A 88 -6.97 3.46 4.83
C THR A 88 -7.26 4.36 3.64
N GLU A 89 -6.92 3.90 2.44
CA GLU A 89 -7.02 4.65 1.19
C GLU A 89 -6.84 3.70 -0.01
N SER A 90 -7.46 3.98 -1.14
CA SER A 90 -7.31 3.22 -2.39
C SER A 90 -7.21 4.18 -3.57
N TYR A 91 -6.21 3.97 -4.43
CA TYR A 91 -5.88 4.83 -5.56
C TYR A 91 -5.74 4.01 -6.83
N LEU A 92 -6.09 4.59 -7.97
CA LEU A 92 -5.72 4.03 -9.26
C LEU A 92 -4.20 4.13 -9.44
N ASP A 93 -3.57 3.01 -9.74
CA ASP A 93 -2.14 2.93 -10.02
C ASP A 93 -1.87 3.59 -11.37
N GLY A 94 -1.22 4.76 -11.33
CA GLY A 94 -0.93 5.60 -12.50
C GLY A 94 0.15 5.04 -13.42
N SER A 95 0.75 3.88 -13.10
CA SER A 95 1.64 3.14 -14.00
C SER A 95 0.85 2.47 -15.15
N ALA A 96 0.07 3.26 -15.88
CA ALA A 96 -0.75 2.83 -16.99
C ALA A 96 -0.03 3.15 -18.31
N GLY A 97 1.08 2.46 -18.56
CA GLY A 97 1.53 2.23 -19.92
C GLY A 97 0.89 0.93 -20.42
N SER A 98 -0.23 1.03 -21.14
CA SER A 98 -0.84 -0.10 -21.90
C SER A 98 -1.39 -1.29 -21.09
N ALA A 99 -1.69 -1.18 -19.80
CA ALA A 99 -2.37 -2.27 -19.08
C ALA A 99 -3.86 -2.31 -19.45
N ALA A 100 -4.34 -3.45 -19.95
CA ALA A 100 -5.74 -3.66 -20.38
C ALA A 100 -6.77 -3.56 -19.23
N SER A 101 -6.32 -3.64 -17.98
CA SER A 101 -7.16 -3.54 -16.78
C SER A 101 -6.55 -2.56 -15.78
N PRO A 102 -7.37 -1.72 -15.12
CA PRO A 102 -6.91 -0.80 -14.09
C PRO A 102 -6.29 -1.57 -12.93
N ARG A 103 -5.15 -1.09 -12.44
CA ARG A 103 -4.52 -1.59 -11.20
C ARG A 103 -4.76 -0.56 -10.10
N TYR A 104 -4.87 -1.03 -8.87
CA TYR A 104 -5.11 -0.19 -7.70
C TYR A 104 -4.01 -0.39 -6.68
N LEU A 105 -3.57 0.71 -6.07
CA LEU A 105 -2.73 0.72 -4.88
C LEU A 105 -3.61 1.02 -3.67
N THR A 106 -3.61 0.13 -2.68
CA THR A 106 -4.44 0.26 -1.48
C THR A 106 -3.59 0.22 -0.23
N GLY A 107 -3.69 1.26 0.58
CA GLY A 107 -3.08 1.34 1.90
C GLY A 107 -3.89 0.54 2.92
N LEU A 108 -3.20 -0.27 3.72
CA LEU A 108 -3.77 -1.12 4.74
C LEU A 108 -3.11 -0.83 6.09
N ALA A 109 -3.91 -0.61 7.13
CA ALA A 109 -3.44 -0.53 8.52
C ALA A 109 -3.75 -1.84 9.25
N PHE A 110 -2.79 -2.39 10.00
CA PHE A 110 -3.07 -3.52 10.88
C PHE A 110 -3.93 -3.05 12.05
N LEU A 111 -5.03 -3.76 12.32
CA LEU A 111 -5.90 -3.49 13.48
C LEU A 111 -5.34 -4.06 14.78
N GLY A 112 -4.31 -4.89 14.67
CA GLY A 112 -3.63 -5.58 15.75
C GLY A 112 -2.95 -6.81 15.18
N LEU A 113 -1.79 -7.16 15.73
CA LEU A 113 -1.10 -8.39 15.41
C LEU A 113 -1.08 -9.26 16.66
N GLN A 114 -1.21 -10.57 16.47
CA GLN A 114 -0.87 -11.51 17.53
C GLN A 114 0.63 -11.42 17.80
N ALA A 115 1.07 -11.62 19.04
CA ALA A 115 2.48 -11.44 19.42
C ALA A 115 3.45 -12.26 18.55
N GLN A 116 3.05 -13.47 18.14
CA GLN A 116 3.83 -14.32 17.25
C GLN A 116 3.95 -13.72 15.83
N GLU A 117 2.87 -13.17 15.29
CA GLU A 117 2.85 -12.55 13.97
C GLU A 117 3.64 -11.24 13.96
N GLU A 118 3.53 -10.44 15.03
CA GLU A 118 4.34 -9.24 15.21
C GLU A 118 5.83 -9.57 15.29
N ALA A 119 6.21 -10.58 16.07
CA ALA A 119 7.60 -11.04 16.17
C ALA A 119 8.14 -11.54 14.83
N ARG A 120 7.33 -12.29 14.08
CA ARG A 120 7.66 -12.76 12.72
C ARG A 120 7.87 -11.59 11.77
N LEU A 121 6.94 -10.65 11.74
CA LEU A 121 7.03 -9.46 10.90
C LEU A 121 8.26 -8.62 11.23
N ARG A 122 8.54 -8.42 12.52
CA ARG A 122 9.70 -7.65 12.95
C ARG A 122 11.00 -8.31 12.50
N ARG A 123 11.12 -9.62 12.71
CA ARG A 123 12.27 -10.40 12.27
C ARG A 123 12.48 -10.29 10.76
N PHE A 124 11.42 -10.49 9.98
CA PHE A 124 11.45 -10.37 8.52
C PHE A 124 11.95 -8.98 8.08
N LEU A 125 11.37 -7.90 8.62
CA LEU A 125 11.77 -6.54 8.27
C LEU A 125 13.24 -6.25 8.61
N ASP A 126 13.73 -6.75 9.74
CA ASP A 126 15.12 -6.56 10.15
C ASP A 126 16.10 -7.38 9.31
N GLU A 127 15.73 -8.61 8.93
CA GLU A 127 16.49 -9.45 8.01
C GLU A 127 16.58 -8.82 6.62
N GLU A 128 15.46 -8.39 6.04
CA GLU A 128 15.43 -7.74 4.74
C GLU A 128 16.24 -6.44 4.71
N ARG A 129 16.17 -5.63 5.77
CA ARG A 129 17.02 -4.44 5.91
C ARG A 129 18.51 -4.80 5.96
N ARG A 130 18.87 -5.88 6.65
CA ARG A 130 20.26 -6.37 6.68
C ARG A 130 20.71 -6.86 5.30
N ARG A 131 19.88 -7.63 4.58
CA ARG A 131 20.18 -8.13 3.23
C ARG A 131 20.47 -6.99 2.25
N ARG A 132 19.67 -5.91 2.28
CA ARG A 132 19.87 -4.74 1.41
C ARG A 132 21.14 -3.96 1.73
N ARG A 133 21.43 -3.75 3.01
CA ARG A 133 22.71 -3.12 3.43
C ARG A 133 23.92 -3.95 3.01
N GLY A 134 23.82 -5.28 3.07
CA GLY A 134 24.87 -6.19 2.60
C GLY A 134 25.07 -6.14 1.08
N ALA A 135 23.98 -6.04 0.32
CA ALA A 135 24.02 -5.90 -1.14
C ALA A 135 24.58 -4.54 -1.59
N ASP A 136 24.37 -3.47 -0.83
CA ASP A 136 24.86 -2.12 -1.11
C ASP A 136 26.35 -1.90 -0.75
N THR A 137 27.08 -2.93 -0.31
CA THR A 137 28.53 -2.83 -0.08
C THR A 137 29.26 -3.17 -1.38
N PRO A 138 29.76 -2.19 -2.17
CA PRO A 138 30.52 -2.50 -3.37
C PRO A 138 31.80 -3.24 -3.00
N SER A 139 32.04 -4.37 -3.66
CA SER A 139 33.30 -5.09 -3.62
C SER A 139 34.42 -4.12 -3.94
N ARG A 140 35.35 -3.94 -2.98
CA ARG A 140 36.57 -3.16 -3.18
C ARG A 140 37.61 -3.99 -3.92
#